data_AF-A0A177C9A6-F1
#
_entry.id   AF-A0A177C9A6-F1
#
_cell.length_a   1.000
_cell.length_b   1.000
_cell.length_c   1.000
_cell.angle_alpha   90.00
_cell.angle_beta   90.00
_cell.angle_gamma   90.00
#
_symmetry.space_group_name_H-M   'P 1'
#
loop_
_entity.id
_entity.type
_entity.pdbx_description
1 polymer ?
#
loop_
_entity_poly.entity_id
_entity_poly.type
_entity_poly.pdbx_seq_one_letter_code
_entity_poly.pdbx_strand_id
1 'polypeptide(L)'
;MHLPTNFLSLAVAATVVTAYPGSPSSRRPPFKGNFTISQYQLYPENADFDSETGKLYVGQLWNASLGIYDPYTQHHEIVEFPGISHNPLLNMGGVGVNSRTGRVSLVANGPLEFPTNGANIAGDRWLLSYDPKQKKEIYRVNLTATSQGKYGGFQDVEHDPAGNTFVVGTFPGTLTKVSKDGKKVTPWYLPSTINSTDKGLTGIAAIGWELLAYGDASGALWKFDTRASKGVPTVVPVSGNHSFAPSDAIYLPPKYKSKVLLVAESAAGVSVFESTNAWKSAEYKGTVPLPQLDPGTVLVAPVQVGDGIYQIVAYFGDVGLGGPGTAGNRTQFPFYDISDQVDELVGDCGKGKTENQRRSVAGEVPAADWYYKHERRSEVEETPTADWYYKGHQRRDEGAEEPVQTAGWYYKSGGY
;
A
#
# COMPACT_ATOMS: atom_id res chain seq x y z
N MET A 1 -23.48 81.56 27.56
CA MET A 1 -22.76 80.30 27.74
C MET A 1 -23.79 79.21 28.02
N HIS A 2 -23.74 78.10 27.27
CA HIS A 2 -24.53 76.87 27.41
C HIS A 2 -26.03 76.86 27.06
N LEU A 3 -26.32 76.21 25.93
CA LEU A 3 -27.40 75.22 25.75
C LEU A 3 -26.85 74.09 24.85
N PRO A 4 -26.96 72.80 25.21
CA PRO A 4 -26.70 71.71 24.29
C PRO A 4 -28.01 71.22 23.65
N THR A 5 -28.00 71.08 22.33
CA THR A 5 -29.08 70.47 21.55
C THR A 5 -28.70 69.02 21.27
N ASN A 6 -29.46 68.08 21.82
CA ASN A 6 -29.32 66.65 21.52
C ASN A 6 -29.93 66.36 20.13
N PHE A 7 -29.13 65.83 19.21
CA PHE A 7 -29.61 65.20 17.98
C PHE A 7 -29.80 63.70 18.23
N LEU A 8 -31.04 63.23 18.08
CA LEU A 8 -31.39 61.81 18.03
C LEU A 8 -31.26 61.34 16.56
N SER A 9 -30.30 60.46 16.28
CA SER A 9 -30.18 59.80 14.97
C SER A 9 -30.85 58.43 15.03
N LEU A 10 -31.95 58.24 14.29
CA LEU A 10 -32.52 56.91 14.01
C LEU A 10 -31.65 56.21 12.94
N ALA A 11 -31.04 55.09 13.31
CA ALA A 11 -30.42 54.17 12.34
C ALA A 11 -31.44 53.10 11.94
N VAL A 12 -31.83 53.08 10.67
CA VAL A 12 -32.62 52.00 10.06
C VAL A 12 -31.64 50.91 9.62
N ALA A 13 -31.65 49.77 10.30
CA ALA A 13 -30.88 48.59 9.90
C ALA A 13 -31.64 47.84 8.80
N ALA A 14 -31.16 47.92 7.57
CA ALA A 14 -31.61 47.07 6.47
C ALA A 14 -30.85 45.73 6.52
N THR A 15 -31.53 44.66 6.92
CA THR A 15 -31.03 43.29 6.76
C THR A 15 -31.08 42.89 5.28
N VAL A 16 -29.94 42.98 4.62
CA VAL A 16 -29.72 42.32 3.32
C VAL A 16 -29.47 40.84 3.61
N VAL A 17 -30.47 40.01 3.35
CA VAL A 17 -30.27 38.55 3.29
C VAL A 17 -29.54 38.27 1.97
N THR A 18 -28.21 38.24 2.02
CA THR A 18 -27.41 37.67 0.94
C THR A 18 -27.58 36.17 0.98
N ALA A 19 -28.43 35.64 0.10
CA ALA A 19 -28.42 34.23 -0.23
C ALA A 19 -27.04 33.92 -0.83
N TYR A 20 -26.16 33.30 -0.05
CA TYR A 20 -24.93 32.71 -0.56
C TYR A 20 -25.32 31.62 -1.55
N PRO A 21 -24.96 31.71 -2.84
CA PRO A 21 -24.99 30.54 -3.69
C PRO A 21 -24.02 29.54 -3.06
N GLY A 22 -24.56 28.45 -2.52
CA GLY A 22 -23.74 27.35 -2.04
C GLY A 22 -22.82 26.92 -3.18
N SER A 23 -21.51 27.01 -2.96
CA SER A 23 -20.55 26.48 -3.92
C SER A 23 -20.95 25.03 -4.23
N PRO A 24 -21.20 24.68 -5.50
CA PRO A 24 -21.40 23.29 -5.86
C PRO A 24 -20.15 22.55 -5.38
N SER A 25 -20.33 21.52 -4.54
CA SER A 25 -19.24 20.62 -4.25
C SER A 25 -18.76 20.08 -5.59
N SER A 26 -17.58 20.48 -6.05
CA SER A 26 -17.00 19.99 -7.30
C SER A 26 -16.57 18.55 -7.08
N ARG A 27 -17.54 17.64 -6.97
CA ARG A 27 -17.28 16.21 -6.97
C ARG A 27 -16.57 15.94 -8.30
N ARG A 28 -15.35 15.42 -8.23
CA ARG A 28 -14.56 15.04 -9.41
C ARG A 28 -15.41 14.09 -10.27
N PRO A 29 -15.26 14.13 -11.60
CA PRO A 29 -15.96 13.18 -12.46
C PRO A 29 -15.56 11.76 -12.05
N PRO A 30 -16.44 10.76 -12.23
CA PRO A 30 -16.08 9.39 -11.93
C PRO A 30 -14.83 8.95 -12.69
N PHE A 31 -13.94 8.22 -12.01
CA PHE A 31 -12.74 7.65 -12.63
C PHE A 31 -12.72 6.15 -12.41
N LYS A 32 -12.77 5.40 -13.52
CA LYS A 32 -12.84 3.94 -13.58
C LYS A 32 -12.34 3.47 -14.95
N GLY A 33 -11.97 2.20 -15.06
CA GLY A 33 -11.40 1.55 -16.23
C GLY A 33 -9.88 1.50 -16.14
N ASN A 34 -9.28 0.51 -16.81
CA ASN A 34 -7.83 0.39 -16.91
C ASN A 34 -7.22 1.69 -17.42
N PHE A 35 -6.08 2.07 -16.86
CA PHE A 35 -5.29 3.20 -17.37
C PHE A 35 -3.82 2.84 -17.36
N THR A 36 -3.03 3.60 -18.11
CA THR A 36 -1.57 3.42 -18.19
C THR A 36 -0.89 4.73 -17.89
N ILE A 37 0.09 4.70 -16.98
CA ILE A 37 0.99 5.82 -16.80
C ILE A 37 2.13 5.68 -17.81
N SER A 38 2.17 6.60 -18.77
CA SER A 38 3.23 6.68 -19.79
C SER A 38 4.40 7.51 -19.26
N GLN A 39 5.24 6.91 -18.44
CA GLN A 39 6.39 7.54 -17.82
C GLN A 39 7.61 6.64 -17.95
N TYR A 40 8.72 7.14 -18.50
CA TYR A 40 9.97 6.40 -18.57
C TYR A 40 10.47 6.07 -17.15
N GLN A 41 10.75 4.78 -16.93
CA GLN A 41 11.31 4.23 -15.69
C GLN A 41 10.49 4.52 -14.42
N LEU A 42 9.15 4.49 -14.51
CA LEU A 42 8.29 4.64 -13.32
C LEU A 42 8.52 3.53 -12.28
N TYR A 43 8.47 2.26 -12.70
CA TYR A 43 8.61 1.06 -11.84
C TYR A 43 7.89 1.19 -10.49
N PRO A 44 6.54 1.25 -10.49
CA PRO A 44 5.76 1.42 -9.27
C PRO A 44 5.87 0.18 -8.37
N GLU A 45 6.36 0.35 -7.15
CA GLU A 45 6.34 -0.70 -6.12
C GLU A 45 5.17 -0.49 -5.14
N ASN A 46 4.77 0.76 -4.89
CA ASN A 46 3.57 1.09 -4.12
C ASN A 46 2.98 2.42 -4.62
N ALA A 47 1.69 2.67 -4.34
CA ALA A 47 1.05 3.95 -4.61
C ALA A 47 -0.16 4.20 -3.69
N ASP A 48 -0.46 5.47 -3.46
CA ASP A 48 -1.66 5.87 -2.72
C ASP A 48 -2.30 7.12 -3.31
N PHE A 49 -3.63 7.24 -3.18
CA PHE A 49 -4.44 8.25 -3.85
C PHE A 49 -5.04 9.24 -2.86
N ASP A 50 -4.75 10.52 -3.09
CA ASP A 50 -5.41 11.59 -2.36
C ASP A 50 -6.72 11.99 -3.05
N SER A 51 -7.84 11.54 -2.48
CA SER A 51 -9.17 11.90 -2.98
C SER A 51 -9.48 13.40 -2.90
N GLU A 52 -8.84 14.15 -1.99
CA GLU A 52 -9.04 15.61 -1.86
C GLU A 52 -8.44 16.33 -3.07
N THR A 53 -7.19 16.02 -3.42
CA THR A 53 -6.47 16.67 -4.52
C THR A 53 -6.61 15.95 -5.87
N GLY A 54 -7.13 14.72 -5.85
CA GLY A 54 -7.30 13.87 -7.02
C GLY A 54 -5.97 13.43 -7.62
N LYS A 55 -4.93 13.30 -6.80
CA LYS A 55 -3.57 12.93 -7.24
C LYS A 55 -3.23 11.54 -6.74
N LEU A 56 -2.59 10.76 -7.61
CA LEU A 56 -1.99 9.47 -7.29
C LEU A 56 -0.50 9.68 -7.04
N TYR A 57 -0.02 9.25 -5.88
CA TYR A 57 1.38 9.31 -5.49
C TYR A 57 1.99 7.94 -5.65
N VAL A 58 3.10 7.84 -6.39
CA VAL A 58 3.71 6.58 -6.79
C VAL A 58 5.19 6.57 -6.42
N GLY A 59 5.64 5.54 -5.72
CA GLY A 59 7.07 5.35 -5.44
C GLY A 59 7.77 4.89 -6.71
N GLN A 60 8.79 5.62 -7.16
CA GLN A 60 9.60 5.21 -8.31
C GLN A 60 10.80 4.40 -7.83
N LEU A 61 10.67 3.07 -7.92
CA LEU A 61 11.53 2.14 -7.20
C LEU A 61 13.02 2.42 -7.40
N TRP A 62 13.48 2.38 -8.65
CA TRP A 62 14.91 2.43 -8.96
C TRP A 62 15.48 3.85 -9.05
N ASN A 63 14.62 4.86 -9.27
CA ASN A 63 15.04 6.26 -9.29
C ASN A 63 15.02 6.89 -7.90
N ALA A 64 14.50 6.17 -6.91
CA ALA A 64 14.32 6.61 -5.54
C ALA A 64 13.68 8.01 -5.43
N SER A 65 12.58 8.21 -6.17
CA SER A 65 11.87 9.48 -6.29
C SER A 65 10.36 9.29 -6.18
N LEU A 66 9.62 10.38 -5.97
CA LEU A 66 8.16 10.37 -5.94
C LEU A 66 7.60 10.78 -7.30
N GLY A 67 6.70 9.97 -7.86
CA GLY A 67 5.84 10.36 -8.97
C GLY A 67 4.50 10.90 -8.47
N ILE A 68 4.06 12.03 -9.01
CA ILE A 68 2.73 12.60 -8.77
C ILE A 68 1.95 12.58 -10.08
N TYR A 69 0.97 11.71 -10.16
CA TYR A 69 0.15 11.51 -11.35
C TYR A 69 -1.26 12.08 -11.16
N ASP A 70 -1.75 12.79 -12.17
CA ASP A 70 -3.14 13.23 -12.26
C ASP A 70 -3.90 12.32 -13.24
N PRO A 71 -4.76 11.41 -12.76
CA PRO A 71 -5.51 10.51 -13.63
C PRO A 71 -6.50 11.23 -14.56
N TYR A 72 -6.91 12.45 -14.25
CA TYR A 72 -7.89 13.21 -15.03
C TYR A 72 -7.26 14.04 -16.15
N THR A 73 -6.00 14.45 -15.98
CA THR A 73 -5.26 15.24 -16.99
C THR A 73 -4.10 14.48 -17.61
N GLN A 74 -3.80 13.28 -17.11
CA GLN A 74 -2.66 12.44 -17.46
C GLN A 74 -1.29 13.09 -17.22
N HIS A 75 -1.26 14.21 -16.49
CA HIS A 75 -0.01 14.90 -16.15
C HIS A 75 0.77 14.11 -15.10
N HIS A 76 2.08 14.00 -15.29
CA HIS A 76 3.00 13.35 -14.36
C HIS A 76 4.11 14.33 -13.93
N GLU A 77 4.31 14.50 -12.63
CA GLU A 77 5.41 15.27 -12.03
C GLU A 77 6.35 14.31 -11.29
N ILE A 78 7.66 14.52 -11.41
CA ILE A 78 8.66 13.80 -10.61
C ILE A 78 9.23 14.75 -9.56
N VAL A 79 9.22 14.29 -8.31
CA VAL A 79 9.82 14.97 -7.17
C VAL A 79 11.07 14.21 -6.75
N GLU A 80 12.21 14.87 -6.89
CA GLU A 80 13.51 14.35 -6.47
C GLU A 80 13.87 14.82 -5.06
N PHE A 81 14.56 13.94 -4.33
CA PHE A 81 15.00 14.18 -2.96
C PHE A 81 16.54 14.16 -2.91
N PRO A 82 17.19 15.28 -2.57
CA PRO A 82 18.65 15.34 -2.49
C PRO A 82 19.25 14.25 -1.60
N GLY A 83 20.25 13.54 -2.13
CA GLY A 83 20.93 12.42 -1.47
C GLY A 83 20.17 11.09 -1.47
N ILE A 84 18.93 11.07 -1.95
CA ILE A 84 18.09 9.86 -2.05
C ILE A 84 17.86 9.50 -3.52
N SER A 85 17.32 10.41 -4.33
CA SER A 85 17.04 10.13 -5.74
C SER A 85 18.32 9.91 -6.54
N HIS A 86 18.26 8.96 -7.48
CA HIS A 86 19.39 8.49 -8.30
C HIS A 86 20.58 7.92 -7.51
N ASN A 87 20.39 7.63 -6.22
CA ASN A 87 21.39 6.95 -5.42
C ASN A 87 21.24 5.43 -5.61
N PRO A 88 22.21 4.72 -6.21
CA PRO A 88 22.08 3.28 -6.47
C PRO A 88 22.06 2.43 -5.20
N LEU A 89 22.33 3.03 -4.03
CA LEU A 89 22.22 2.38 -2.73
C LEU A 89 20.82 2.53 -2.10
N LEU A 90 19.86 3.12 -2.80
CA LEU A 90 18.52 3.36 -2.29
C LEU A 90 17.46 3.09 -3.36
N ASN A 91 16.36 2.47 -2.95
CA ASN A 91 15.17 2.27 -3.76
C ASN A 91 13.94 2.82 -3.03
N MET A 92 13.03 3.49 -3.72
CA MET A 92 11.83 4.08 -3.10
C MET A 92 10.58 3.27 -3.38
N GLY A 93 10.05 2.68 -2.33
CA GLY A 93 8.93 1.76 -2.41
C GLY A 93 7.66 2.30 -1.77
N GLY A 94 7.51 2.00 -0.48
CA GLY A 94 6.35 2.37 0.34
C GLY A 94 5.93 3.83 0.22
N VAL A 95 4.63 4.03 -0.02
CA VAL A 95 3.97 5.33 -0.16
C VAL A 95 2.67 5.32 0.64
N GLY A 96 2.39 6.39 1.38
CA GLY A 96 1.09 6.56 2.03
C GLY A 96 0.70 8.02 2.21
N VAL A 97 -0.54 8.36 1.88
CA VAL A 97 -1.11 9.69 2.01
C VAL A 97 -1.80 9.81 3.37
N ASN A 98 -1.35 10.78 4.16
CA ASN A 98 -2.10 11.19 5.34
C ASN A 98 -3.29 12.04 4.91
N SER A 99 -4.46 11.41 4.75
CA SER A 99 -5.72 12.05 4.33
C SER A 99 -6.17 13.24 5.19
N ARG A 100 -5.65 13.38 6.43
CA ARG A 100 -5.97 14.52 7.30
C ARG A 100 -5.12 15.75 7.03
N THR A 101 -3.90 15.56 6.50
CA THR A 101 -2.95 16.66 6.29
C THR A 101 -2.59 16.86 4.82
N GLY A 102 -2.93 15.91 3.94
CA GLY A 102 -2.51 15.87 2.54
C GLY A 102 -1.00 15.67 2.38
N ARG A 103 -0.31 15.15 3.40
CA ARG A 103 1.14 14.88 3.34
C ARG A 103 1.37 13.46 2.88
N VAL A 104 2.46 13.24 2.17
CA VAL A 104 2.86 11.93 1.66
C VAL A 104 4.04 11.42 2.48
N SER A 105 3.95 10.20 2.99
CA SER A 105 5.08 9.49 3.58
C SER A 105 5.67 8.53 2.57
N LEU A 106 7.00 8.48 2.50
CA LEU A 106 7.75 7.70 1.52
C LEU A 106 8.85 6.93 2.22
N VAL A 107 9.12 5.71 1.77
CA VAL A 107 10.21 4.90 2.29
C VAL A 107 11.25 4.64 1.22
N ALA A 108 12.51 4.94 1.55
CA ALA A 108 13.67 4.52 0.77
C ALA A 108 14.42 3.41 1.51
N ASN A 109 14.52 2.23 0.90
CA ASN A 109 15.23 1.06 1.41
C ASN A 109 16.59 0.87 0.72
N GLY A 110 17.45 0.03 1.30
CA GLY A 110 18.63 -0.47 0.60
C GLY A 110 18.25 -1.50 -0.48
N PRO A 111 19.05 -1.63 -1.55
CA PRO A 111 18.68 -2.40 -2.74
C PRO A 111 18.79 -3.91 -2.54
N LEU A 112 19.47 -4.38 -1.50
CA LEU A 112 19.82 -5.80 -1.32
C LEU A 112 18.89 -6.56 -0.38
N GLU A 113 18.02 -5.87 0.35
CA GLU A 113 17.19 -6.48 1.41
C GLU A 113 16.23 -7.52 0.84
N PHE A 114 15.50 -7.16 -0.22
CA PHE A 114 14.54 -8.04 -0.86
C PHE A 114 15.22 -9.12 -1.72
N PRO A 115 16.20 -8.81 -2.58
CA PRO A 115 16.87 -9.84 -3.40
C PRO A 115 17.62 -10.89 -2.58
N THR A 116 18.02 -10.56 -1.35
CA THR A 116 18.71 -11.49 -0.44
C THR A 116 17.78 -12.10 0.61
N ASN A 117 16.47 -11.84 0.55
CA ASN A 117 15.49 -12.27 1.57
C ASN A 117 15.95 -11.94 2.99
N GLY A 118 16.43 -10.71 3.19
CA GLY A 118 16.87 -10.18 4.48
C GLY A 118 18.24 -10.69 4.95
N ALA A 119 18.96 -11.52 4.17
CA ALA A 119 20.33 -11.92 4.50
C ALA A 119 21.31 -10.74 4.45
N ASN A 120 21.05 -9.74 3.61
CA ASN A 120 21.78 -8.48 3.59
C ASN A 120 20.86 -7.29 3.83
N ILE A 121 20.85 -6.82 5.08
CA ILE A 121 20.18 -5.58 5.51
C ILE A 121 21.18 -4.48 5.86
N ALA A 122 22.31 -4.39 5.15
CA ALA A 122 23.26 -3.29 5.31
C ALA A 122 22.77 -2.00 4.63
N GLY A 123 23.23 -0.84 5.12
CA GLY A 123 22.91 0.48 4.57
C GLY A 123 21.95 1.34 5.40
N ASP A 124 21.63 2.52 4.89
CA ASP A 124 20.65 3.39 5.52
C ASP A 124 19.27 3.20 4.89
N ARG A 125 18.22 3.32 5.70
CA ARG A 125 16.83 3.40 5.26
C ARG A 125 16.22 4.69 5.74
N TRP A 126 15.38 5.29 4.92
CA TRP A 126 14.85 6.60 5.18
C TRP A 126 13.33 6.59 5.13
N LEU A 127 12.72 7.22 6.13
CA LEU A 127 11.34 7.69 6.03
C LEU A 127 11.37 9.19 5.70
N LEU A 128 10.67 9.59 4.65
CA LEU A 128 10.49 10.98 4.27
C LEU A 128 9.03 11.37 4.46
N SER A 129 8.78 12.62 4.84
CA SER A 129 7.46 13.24 4.75
C SER A 129 7.52 14.45 3.82
N TYR A 130 6.65 14.48 2.82
CA TYR A 130 6.58 15.51 1.81
C TYR A 130 5.21 16.20 1.83
N ASP A 131 5.20 17.52 1.70
CA ASP A 131 3.99 18.32 1.51
C ASP A 131 3.89 18.73 0.03
N PRO A 132 2.96 18.13 -0.73
CA PRO A 132 2.78 18.43 -2.15
C PRO A 132 2.17 19.81 -2.40
N LYS A 133 1.46 20.41 -1.44
CA LYS A 133 0.92 21.76 -1.55
C LYS A 133 2.04 22.80 -1.43
N GLN A 134 2.97 22.59 -0.50
CA GLN A 134 4.14 23.46 -0.29
C GLN A 134 5.33 23.10 -1.19
N LYS A 135 5.26 21.97 -1.89
CA LYS A 135 6.35 21.36 -2.65
C LYS A 135 7.63 21.21 -1.83
N LYS A 136 7.50 20.71 -0.60
CA LYS A 136 8.60 20.72 0.37
C LYS A 136 8.67 19.43 1.19
N GLU A 137 9.89 18.94 1.37
CA GLU A 137 10.19 17.92 2.40
C GLU A 137 10.03 18.53 3.80
N ILE A 138 9.13 17.94 4.60
CA ILE A 138 8.82 18.37 5.96
C ILE A 138 9.83 17.82 6.94
N TYR A 139 10.16 16.53 6.81
CA TYR A 139 11.23 15.88 7.57
C TYR A 139 11.75 14.65 6.82
N ARG A 140 12.95 14.23 7.21
CA ARG A 140 13.50 12.90 6.92
C ARG A 140 14.06 12.27 8.18
N VAL A 141 13.94 10.95 8.26
CA VAL A 141 14.36 10.15 9.42
C VAL A 141 15.15 8.95 8.92
N ASN A 142 16.34 8.74 9.49
CA ASN A 142 17.09 7.50 9.30
C ASN A 142 16.49 6.41 10.20
N LEU A 143 15.85 5.41 9.60
CA LEU A 143 15.24 4.28 10.30
C LEU A 143 16.31 3.30 10.82
N THR A 144 17.45 3.19 10.12
CA THR A 144 18.59 2.36 10.54
C THR A 144 19.16 2.81 11.88
N ALA A 145 19.13 4.11 12.18
CA ALA A 145 19.58 4.62 13.48
C ALA A 145 18.80 4.00 14.66
N THR A 146 17.53 3.65 14.44
CA THR A 146 16.70 2.95 15.43
C THR A 146 16.83 1.43 15.34
N SER A 147 16.85 0.88 14.12
CA SER A 147 16.95 -0.58 13.94
C SER A 147 18.33 -1.16 14.22
N GLN A 148 19.36 -0.31 14.22
CA GLN A 148 20.77 -0.68 14.35
C GLN A 148 21.21 -1.73 13.32
N GLY A 149 20.56 -1.75 12.14
CA GLY A 149 20.82 -2.75 11.11
C GLY A 149 20.44 -4.19 11.48
N LYS A 150 19.57 -4.38 12.49
CA LYS A 150 19.09 -5.71 12.92
C LYS A 150 17.80 -6.14 12.23
N TYR A 151 17.03 -5.18 11.72
CA TYR A 151 15.81 -5.40 10.97
C TYR A 151 15.62 -4.29 9.92
N GLY A 152 14.87 -4.59 8.87
CA GLY A 152 14.65 -3.70 7.73
C GLY A 152 13.56 -4.20 6.79
N GLY A 153 13.70 -3.88 5.50
CA GLY A 153 12.75 -4.16 4.44
C GLY A 153 11.48 -3.37 4.64
N PHE A 154 11.58 -2.04 4.71
CA PHE A 154 10.44 -1.22 5.07
C PHE A 154 9.49 -1.01 3.88
N GLN A 155 8.44 -1.83 3.75
CA GLN A 155 7.64 -1.91 2.51
C GLN A 155 6.46 -0.93 2.45
N ASP A 156 5.90 -0.57 3.60
CA ASP A 156 4.58 0.09 3.64
C ASP A 156 4.47 1.08 4.81
N VAL A 157 3.59 2.07 4.65
CA VAL A 157 3.42 3.16 5.61
C VAL A 157 1.97 3.58 5.80
N GLU A 158 1.59 3.83 7.05
CA GLU A 158 0.25 4.24 7.43
C GLU A 158 0.24 5.32 8.51
N HIS A 159 -0.89 5.99 8.71
CA HIS A 159 -1.01 7.08 9.69
C HIS A 159 -2.13 6.88 10.71
N ASP A 160 -1.81 7.15 11.98
CA ASP A 160 -2.84 7.23 13.02
C ASP A 160 -3.58 8.59 13.02
N PRO A 161 -4.68 8.74 13.78
CA PRO A 161 -5.42 9.99 13.87
C PRO A 161 -4.68 11.14 14.54
N ALA A 162 -3.59 10.89 15.26
CA ALA A 162 -2.70 11.92 15.77
C ALA A 162 -1.65 12.37 14.74
N GLY A 163 -1.62 11.74 13.57
CA GLY A 163 -0.67 12.01 12.49
C GLY A 163 0.69 11.37 12.69
N ASN A 164 0.83 10.39 13.59
CA ASN A 164 2.04 9.58 13.65
C ASN A 164 2.07 8.61 12.48
N THR A 165 3.27 8.36 11.94
CA THR A 165 3.49 7.40 10.87
C THR A 165 3.89 6.05 11.46
N PHE A 166 3.31 4.98 10.94
CA PHE A 166 3.71 3.60 11.20
C PHE A 166 4.37 3.07 9.93
N VAL A 167 5.53 2.44 10.09
CA VAL A 167 6.30 1.86 8.99
C VAL A 167 6.47 0.38 9.28
N VAL A 168 6.02 -0.47 8.37
CA VAL A 168 6.23 -1.93 8.49
C VAL A 168 7.61 -2.29 7.99
N GLY A 169 8.33 -3.14 8.72
CA GLY A 169 9.56 -3.78 8.26
C GLY A 169 9.34 -5.27 8.07
N THR A 170 9.83 -5.83 6.96
CA THR A 170 9.58 -7.20 6.53
C THR A 170 10.60 -8.20 7.06
N PHE A 171 11.82 -7.77 7.36
CA PHE A 171 12.95 -8.64 7.66
C PHE A 171 13.54 -8.39 9.06
N PRO A 172 12.99 -9.00 10.13
CA PRO A 172 11.69 -9.66 10.20
C PRO A 172 10.54 -8.67 10.34
N GLY A 173 9.32 -9.19 10.46
CA GLY A 173 8.08 -8.46 10.70
C GLY A 173 8.16 -7.53 11.92
N THR A 174 8.22 -6.22 11.68
CA THR A 174 8.32 -5.18 12.71
C THR A 174 7.40 -4.01 12.38
N LEU A 175 7.08 -3.19 13.38
CA LEU A 175 6.43 -1.89 13.16
C LEU A 175 7.22 -0.80 13.88
N THR A 176 7.60 0.23 13.12
CA THR A 176 8.26 1.43 13.66
C THR A 176 7.27 2.58 13.68
N LYS A 177 7.10 3.21 14.85
CA LYS A 177 6.25 4.41 15.01
C LYS A 177 7.13 5.66 14.98
N VAL A 178 6.81 6.58 14.09
CA VAL A 178 7.45 7.90 13.97
C VAL A 178 6.46 8.99 14.35
N SER A 179 6.85 9.89 15.24
CA SER A 179 5.99 11.01 15.65
C SER A 179 5.64 11.90 14.47
N LYS A 180 4.49 12.58 14.53
CA LYS A 180 4.00 13.49 13.47
C LYS A 180 4.99 14.58 12.99
N ASP A 181 5.98 14.90 13.81
CA ASP A 181 7.03 15.89 13.56
C ASP A 181 8.37 15.27 13.16
N GLY A 182 8.45 13.95 13.02
CA GLY A 182 9.65 13.21 12.66
C GLY A 182 10.70 13.10 13.77
N LYS A 183 10.47 13.65 14.97
CA LYS A 183 11.52 13.76 16.00
C LYS A 183 11.71 12.53 16.86
N LYS A 184 10.67 11.71 17.02
CA LYS A 184 10.72 10.50 17.84
C LYS A 184 10.45 9.27 16.97
N VAL A 185 11.40 8.36 16.96
CA VAL A 185 11.32 7.07 16.27
C VAL A 185 11.31 5.98 17.34
N THR A 186 10.31 5.11 17.30
CA THR A 186 10.11 4.07 18.31
C THR A 186 9.97 2.72 17.62
N PRO A 187 10.78 1.70 17.96
CA PRO A 187 10.49 0.33 17.58
C PRO A 187 9.24 -0.11 18.35
N TRP A 188 8.08 0.00 17.70
CA TRP A 188 6.79 -0.08 18.36
C TRP A 188 6.32 -1.53 18.53
N TYR A 189 6.51 -2.35 17.48
CA TYR A 189 6.35 -3.79 17.54
C TYR A 189 7.66 -4.46 17.08
N LEU A 190 8.13 -5.41 17.89
CA LEU A 190 9.25 -6.30 17.56
C LEU A 190 8.83 -7.73 17.89
N PRO A 191 9.23 -8.72 17.07
CA PRO A 191 9.05 -10.12 17.40
C PRO A 191 9.91 -10.50 18.61
N SER A 192 9.61 -11.65 19.23
CA SER A 192 10.37 -12.16 20.38
C SER A 192 11.84 -12.46 20.02
N THR A 193 12.08 -12.89 18.78
CA THR A 193 13.41 -13.13 18.21
C THR A 193 13.55 -12.29 16.94
N ILE A 194 14.64 -11.53 16.85
CA ILE A 194 14.97 -10.78 15.64
C ILE A 194 15.90 -11.63 14.79
N ASN A 195 15.39 -12.12 13.68
CA ASN A 195 16.16 -12.81 12.65
C ASN A 195 15.78 -12.22 11.30
N SER A 196 16.72 -11.57 10.62
CA SER A 196 16.41 -10.84 9.38
C SER A 196 16.06 -11.74 8.21
N THR A 197 16.42 -13.03 8.24
CA THR A 197 16.03 -13.98 7.18
C THR A 197 14.62 -14.52 7.34
N ASP A 198 13.96 -14.26 8.48
CA ASP A 198 12.59 -14.67 8.70
C ASP A 198 11.66 -13.58 8.13
N LYS A 199 11.13 -13.82 6.92
CA LYS A 199 10.15 -12.91 6.30
C LYS A 199 8.91 -12.81 7.21
N GLY A 200 8.58 -11.59 7.60
CA GLY A 200 7.41 -11.26 8.41
C GLY A 200 6.44 -10.34 7.68
N LEU A 201 5.81 -9.44 8.42
CA LEU A 201 4.80 -8.50 7.93
C LEU A 201 5.24 -7.74 6.67
N THR A 202 4.38 -7.66 5.66
CA THR A 202 4.67 -7.01 4.36
C THR A 202 3.81 -5.78 4.10
N GLY A 203 2.58 -5.75 4.63
CA GLY A 203 1.64 -4.65 4.42
C GLY A 203 0.88 -4.26 5.67
N ILE A 204 0.48 -3.00 5.75
CA ILE A 204 -0.34 -2.46 6.84
C ILE A 204 -1.47 -1.57 6.31
N ALA A 205 -2.61 -1.53 7.01
CA ALA A 205 -3.71 -0.63 6.66
C ALA A 205 -4.38 -0.03 7.89
N ALA A 206 -4.59 1.29 7.92
CA ALA A 206 -5.10 2.00 9.10
C ALA A 206 -6.63 2.24 9.10
N ILE A 207 -7.27 2.06 10.26
CA ILE A 207 -8.70 2.35 10.48
C ILE A 207 -8.87 3.05 11.82
N GLY A 208 -8.98 4.38 11.79
CA GLY A 208 -9.05 5.15 13.04
C GLY A 208 -7.83 4.83 13.90
N TRP A 209 -8.04 4.34 15.12
CA TRP A 209 -6.96 3.95 16.05
C TRP A 209 -6.52 2.49 15.93
N GLU A 210 -7.00 1.77 14.91
CA GLU A 210 -6.59 0.39 14.64
C GLU A 210 -5.63 0.36 13.45
N LEU A 211 -4.67 -0.56 13.48
CA LEU A 211 -3.79 -0.87 12.37
C LEU A 211 -3.92 -2.37 12.08
N LEU A 212 -4.31 -2.71 10.86
CA LEU A 212 -4.27 -4.08 10.35
C LEU A 212 -2.87 -4.34 9.78
N ALA A 213 -2.37 -5.56 9.93
CA ALA A 213 -1.11 -5.97 9.34
C ALA A 213 -1.18 -7.42 8.88
N TYR A 214 -0.40 -7.74 7.86
CA TYR A 214 -0.39 -9.06 7.25
C TYR A 214 1.00 -9.38 6.65
N GLY A 215 1.24 -10.65 6.32
CA GLY A 215 2.42 -11.11 5.56
C GLY A 215 3.40 -12.00 6.33
N ASP A 216 3.16 -12.29 7.62
CA ASP A 216 4.05 -13.13 8.39
C ASP A 216 3.83 -14.65 8.16
N ALA A 217 4.80 -15.45 8.61
CA ALA A 217 4.77 -16.90 8.47
C ALA A 217 3.61 -17.60 9.21
N SER A 218 2.88 -16.89 10.07
CA SER A 218 1.71 -17.45 10.74
C SER A 218 0.49 -17.54 9.81
N GLY A 219 0.48 -16.78 8.71
CA GLY A 219 -0.68 -16.65 7.85
C GLY A 219 -1.89 -16.05 8.58
N ALA A 220 -1.68 -15.25 9.62
CA ALA A 220 -2.77 -14.58 10.32
C ALA A 220 -2.93 -13.14 9.84
N LEU A 221 -4.15 -12.62 9.93
CA LEU A 221 -4.42 -11.19 9.87
C LEU A 221 -4.28 -10.62 11.29
N TRP A 222 -3.41 -9.64 11.46
CA TRP A 222 -3.10 -9.05 12.76
C TRP A 222 -3.79 -7.70 12.89
N LYS A 223 -4.20 -7.36 14.11
CA LYS A 223 -4.73 -6.04 14.47
C LYS A 223 -3.98 -5.48 15.67
N PHE A 224 -3.69 -4.19 15.61
CA PHE A 224 -3.01 -3.44 16.67
C PHE A 224 -3.81 -2.19 17.06
N ASP A 225 -3.73 -1.77 18.33
CA ASP A 225 -4.24 -0.47 18.80
C ASP A 225 -3.11 0.57 18.79
N THR A 226 -3.17 1.54 17.88
CA THR A 226 -2.11 2.55 17.67
C THR A 226 -1.94 3.55 18.82
N ARG A 227 -2.89 3.57 19.77
CA ARG A 227 -2.81 4.35 21.02
C ARG A 227 -1.86 3.71 22.03
N ALA A 228 -1.65 2.40 21.94
CA ALA A 228 -0.79 1.69 22.86
C ALA A 228 0.66 2.19 22.77
N SER A 229 1.37 2.18 23.89
CA SER A 229 2.79 2.57 23.94
C SER A 229 3.69 1.56 23.21
N LYS A 230 3.24 0.32 23.08
CA LYS A 230 3.87 -0.78 22.36
C LYS A 230 2.83 -1.50 21.51
N GLY A 231 3.20 -1.93 20.32
CA GLY A 231 2.38 -2.78 19.47
C GLY A 231 2.22 -4.15 20.11
N VAL A 232 1.01 -4.47 20.54
CA VAL A 232 0.61 -5.80 20.99
C VAL A 232 -0.48 -6.27 20.04
N PRO A 233 -0.21 -7.27 19.21
CA PRO A 233 -1.16 -7.72 18.24
C PRO A 233 -2.25 -8.61 18.82
N THR A 234 -3.39 -8.56 18.17
CA THR A 234 -4.48 -9.53 18.30
C THR A 234 -4.76 -10.14 16.94
N VAL A 235 -4.90 -11.47 16.88
CA VAL A 235 -5.32 -12.16 15.67
C VAL A 235 -6.76 -11.77 15.34
N VAL A 236 -7.02 -11.45 14.07
CA VAL A 236 -8.36 -11.32 13.49
C VAL A 236 -8.71 -12.69 12.89
N PRO A 237 -9.62 -13.47 13.49
CA PRO A 237 -10.01 -14.76 12.93
C PRO A 237 -10.64 -14.57 11.55
N VAL A 238 -10.16 -15.35 10.59
CA VAL A 238 -10.66 -15.36 9.22
C VAL A 238 -11.51 -16.62 9.01
N SER A 239 -12.75 -16.44 8.55
CA SER A 239 -13.59 -17.54 8.07
C SER A 239 -13.54 -17.65 6.55
N GLY A 240 -13.82 -18.84 6.02
CA GLY A 240 -13.73 -19.14 4.59
C GLY A 240 -12.55 -20.07 4.29
N ASN A 241 -12.59 -20.74 3.15
CA ASN A 241 -11.50 -21.62 2.72
C ASN A 241 -10.44 -20.78 1.99
N HIS A 242 -9.50 -20.23 2.75
CA HIS A 242 -8.38 -19.46 2.20
C HIS A 242 -7.09 -19.84 2.93
N SER A 243 -6.08 -20.13 2.11
CA SER A 243 -4.70 -20.27 2.56
C SER A 243 -3.91 -19.14 1.96
N PHE A 244 -3.25 -18.41 2.84
CA PHE A 244 -2.51 -17.22 2.54
C PHE A 244 -1.24 -17.53 1.72
N ALA A 245 -1.10 -16.85 0.58
CA ALA A 245 0.09 -16.93 -0.26
C ALA A 245 1.11 -15.82 0.10
N PRO A 246 2.37 -15.91 -0.38
CA PRO A 246 3.31 -14.80 -0.29
C PRO A 246 2.67 -13.52 -0.84
N SER A 247 2.78 -12.46 -0.04
CA SER A 247 2.08 -11.20 -0.27
C SER A 247 3.00 -10.01 -0.15
N ASP A 248 2.42 -8.87 -0.46
CA ASP A 248 3.05 -7.55 -0.39
C ASP A 248 2.12 -6.57 0.36
N ALA A 249 1.72 -5.44 -0.22
CA ALA A 249 0.87 -4.46 0.45
C ALA A 249 -0.57 -4.94 0.68
N ILE A 250 -1.23 -4.32 1.68
CA ILE A 250 -2.65 -4.49 1.94
C ILE A 250 -3.33 -3.12 1.93
N TYR A 251 -4.62 -3.06 1.61
CA TYR A 251 -5.29 -1.79 1.38
C TYR A 251 -6.76 -1.82 1.80
N LEU A 252 -7.25 -0.70 2.32
CA LEU A 252 -8.65 -0.52 2.71
C LEU A 252 -9.30 0.56 1.82
N PRO A 253 -9.96 0.17 0.72
CA PRO A 253 -10.55 1.14 -0.19
C PRO A 253 -11.58 2.03 0.52
N PRO A 254 -11.44 3.36 0.46
CA PRO A 254 -12.39 4.30 1.05
C PRO A 254 -13.85 4.05 0.63
N LYS A 255 -14.11 3.55 -0.59
CA LYS A 255 -15.47 3.27 -1.10
C LYS A 255 -16.24 2.27 -0.23
N TYR A 256 -15.55 1.36 0.47
CA TYR A 256 -16.16 0.36 1.35
C TYR A 256 -16.18 0.75 2.82
N LYS A 257 -15.82 2.00 3.17
CA LYS A 257 -15.90 2.54 4.53
C LYS A 257 -15.21 1.64 5.57
N SER A 258 -14.00 1.18 5.24
CA SER A 258 -13.16 0.33 6.08
C SER A 258 -13.76 -1.06 6.40
N LYS A 259 -14.72 -1.55 5.61
CA LYS A 259 -15.29 -2.90 5.77
C LYS A 259 -14.63 -3.95 4.89
N VAL A 260 -13.90 -3.53 3.86
CA VAL A 260 -13.26 -4.42 2.90
C VAL A 260 -11.76 -4.17 2.94
N LEU A 261 -10.99 -5.23 3.10
CA LEU A 261 -9.53 -5.26 3.04
C LEU A 261 -9.12 -6.04 1.80
N LEU A 262 -8.22 -5.45 1.05
CA LEU A 262 -7.60 -6.03 -0.13
C LEU A 262 -6.17 -6.43 0.24
N VAL A 263 -5.76 -7.62 -0.16
CA VAL A 263 -4.40 -8.13 0.08
C VAL A 263 -3.78 -8.47 -1.26
N ALA A 264 -2.62 -7.87 -1.57
CA ALA A 264 -1.86 -8.24 -2.75
C ALA A 264 -1.13 -9.55 -2.51
N GLU A 265 -1.70 -10.67 -2.95
CA GLU A 265 -1.03 -11.96 -3.02
C GLU A 265 -0.24 -12.06 -4.31
N SER A 266 1.08 -11.93 -4.19
CA SER A 266 2.03 -11.57 -5.26
C SER A 266 1.89 -12.35 -6.56
N ALA A 267 1.52 -13.63 -6.48
CA ALA A 267 1.34 -14.53 -7.63
C ALA A 267 -0.12 -14.99 -7.84
N ALA A 268 -1.02 -14.76 -6.89
CA ALA A 268 -2.40 -15.26 -6.95
C ALA A 268 -3.39 -14.18 -7.41
N GLY A 269 -3.20 -12.93 -6.99
CA GLY A 269 -4.11 -11.83 -7.25
C GLY A 269 -4.44 -11.03 -5.99
N VAL A 270 -5.59 -10.35 -6.02
CA VAL A 270 -6.05 -9.57 -4.87
C VAL A 270 -7.06 -10.38 -4.07
N SER A 271 -6.67 -10.86 -2.89
CA SER A 271 -7.59 -11.48 -1.95
C SER A 271 -8.46 -10.44 -1.27
N VAL A 272 -9.76 -10.72 -1.16
CA VAL A 272 -10.77 -9.81 -0.66
C VAL A 272 -11.32 -10.35 0.66
N PHE A 273 -11.20 -9.54 1.71
CA PHE A 273 -11.73 -9.84 3.04
C PHE A 273 -12.76 -8.80 3.42
N GLU A 274 -13.83 -9.25 4.07
CA GLU A 274 -14.88 -8.38 4.59
C GLU A 274 -14.98 -8.49 6.10
N SER A 275 -15.17 -7.36 6.78
CA SER A 275 -15.56 -7.33 8.19
C SER A 275 -16.80 -6.47 8.42
N THR A 276 -17.75 -7.04 9.15
CA THR A 276 -18.99 -6.36 9.57
C THR A 276 -18.97 -5.97 11.05
N ASN A 277 -17.88 -6.28 11.77
CA ASN A 277 -17.80 -6.17 13.23
C ASN A 277 -16.55 -5.43 13.73
N ALA A 278 -16.07 -4.45 12.95
CA ALA A 278 -14.86 -3.67 13.25
C ALA A 278 -13.62 -4.56 13.41
N TRP A 279 -13.42 -5.47 12.45
CA TRP A 279 -12.25 -6.35 12.37
C TRP A 279 -12.02 -7.13 13.66
N LYS A 280 -13.10 -7.54 14.32
CA LYS A 280 -13.05 -8.59 15.36
C LYS A 280 -12.97 -9.97 14.72
N SER A 281 -13.52 -10.11 13.52
CA SER A 281 -13.32 -11.21 12.60
C SER A 281 -13.41 -10.69 11.16
N ALA A 282 -12.96 -11.50 10.22
CA ALA A 282 -13.11 -11.24 8.80
C ALA A 282 -13.61 -12.50 8.07
N GLU A 283 -14.29 -12.31 6.96
CA GLU A 283 -14.70 -13.36 6.04
C GLU A 283 -13.92 -13.19 4.73
N TYR A 284 -13.24 -14.23 4.28
CA TYR A 284 -12.66 -14.26 2.94
C TYR A 284 -13.78 -14.40 1.91
N LYS A 285 -13.84 -13.43 0.98
CA LYS A 285 -14.88 -13.36 -0.06
C LYS A 285 -14.45 -14.00 -1.37
N GLY A 286 -13.14 -14.05 -1.64
CA GLY A 286 -12.57 -14.56 -2.88
C GLY A 286 -11.29 -13.83 -3.26
N THR A 287 -10.66 -14.28 -4.34
CA THR A 287 -9.48 -13.63 -4.92
C THR A 287 -9.81 -13.17 -6.33
N VAL A 288 -9.55 -11.90 -6.64
CA VAL A 288 -9.57 -11.41 -8.01
C VAL A 288 -8.22 -11.78 -8.65
N PRO A 289 -8.20 -12.63 -9.70
CA PRO A 289 -6.95 -13.14 -10.26
C PRO A 289 -6.12 -12.04 -10.92
N LEU A 290 -4.84 -12.32 -11.12
CA LEU A 290 -3.99 -11.48 -11.96
C LEU A 290 -4.44 -11.53 -13.43
N PRO A 291 -4.31 -10.43 -14.18
CA PRO A 291 -4.39 -10.48 -15.63
C PRO A 291 -3.19 -11.26 -16.19
N GLN A 292 -3.15 -11.44 -17.51
CA GLN A 292 -1.94 -11.93 -18.15
C GLN A 292 -0.84 -10.86 -18.02
N LEU A 293 0.29 -11.24 -17.43
CA LEU A 293 1.42 -10.35 -17.14
C LEU A 293 2.70 -10.81 -17.87
N ASP A 294 3.62 -9.88 -18.05
CA ASP A 294 4.97 -10.19 -18.54
C ASP A 294 5.72 -11.08 -17.51
N PRO A 295 6.61 -11.99 -17.94
CA PRO A 295 7.41 -12.80 -17.03
C PRO A 295 8.20 -11.96 -16.02
N GLY A 296 8.23 -12.39 -14.76
CA GLY A 296 8.91 -11.67 -13.67
C GLY A 296 8.17 -10.42 -13.18
N THR A 297 6.91 -10.24 -13.58
CA THR A 297 6.02 -9.22 -13.02
C THR A 297 5.33 -9.75 -11.77
N VAL A 298 5.21 -8.92 -10.74
CA VAL A 298 4.63 -9.30 -9.44
C VAL A 298 3.57 -8.28 -9.03
N LEU A 299 2.47 -8.74 -8.44
CA LEU A 299 1.50 -7.86 -7.79
C LEU A 299 2.07 -7.35 -6.47
N VAL A 300 2.09 -6.03 -6.32
CA VAL A 300 2.73 -5.35 -5.18
C VAL A 300 1.74 -4.57 -4.33
N ALA A 301 0.66 -4.05 -4.91
CA ALA A 301 -0.34 -3.32 -4.15
C ALA A 301 -1.72 -3.27 -4.84
N PRO A 302 -2.83 -3.27 -4.07
CA PRO A 302 -4.10 -2.74 -4.50
C PRO A 302 -4.23 -1.24 -4.12
N VAL A 303 -4.88 -0.42 -4.93
CA VAL A 303 -5.17 0.99 -4.59
C VAL A 303 -6.52 1.44 -5.13
N GLN A 304 -7.23 2.34 -4.45
CA GLN A 304 -8.40 3.01 -5.02
C GLN A 304 -8.00 4.33 -5.67
N VAL A 305 -8.31 4.53 -6.96
CA VAL A 305 -8.10 5.80 -7.69
C VAL A 305 -9.45 6.29 -8.19
N GLY A 306 -9.89 7.43 -7.66
CA GLY A 306 -11.26 7.91 -7.89
C GLY A 306 -12.29 6.90 -7.39
N ASP A 307 -13.08 6.33 -8.30
CA ASP A 307 -14.09 5.30 -7.98
C ASP A 307 -13.58 3.87 -8.26
N GLY A 308 -12.46 3.74 -8.97
CA GLY A 308 -11.89 2.46 -9.37
C GLY A 308 -10.94 1.86 -8.33
N ILE A 309 -10.84 0.53 -8.30
CA ILE A 309 -9.84 -0.23 -7.54
C ILE A 309 -8.88 -0.85 -8.54
N TYR A 310 -7.58 -0.68 -8.30
CA TYR A 310 -6.55 -1.03 -9.26
C TYR A 310 -5.53 -1.99 -8.66
N GLN A 311 -5.10 -2.96 -9.46
CA GLN A 311 -3.90 -3.75 -9.21
C GLN A 311 -2.67 -2.97 -9.71
N ILE A 312 -1.68 -2.82 -8.84
CA ILE A 312 -0.36 -2.28 -9.13
C ILE A 312 0.61 -3.45 -9.22
N VAL A 313 1.33 -3.52 -10.32
CA VAL A 313 2.33 -4.56 -10.56
C VAL A 313 3.72 -3.95 -10.74
N ALA A 314 4.72 -4.63 -10.19
CA ALA A 314 6.12 -4.28 -10.36
C ALA A 314 6.79 -5.23 -11.38
N TYR A 315 7.58 -4.64 -12.28
CA TYR A 315 8.24 -5.34 -13.39
C TYR A 315 9.67 -5.73 -13.03
N PHE A 316 9.83 -6.59 -12.02
CA PHE A 316 11.16 -7.03 -11.55
C PHE A 316 11.92 -7.87 -12.59
N GLY A 317 11.21 -8.46 -13.56
CA GLY A 317 11.79 -9.22 -14.66
C GLY A 317 12.41 -8.39 -15.78
N ASP A 318 12.17 -7.08 -15.82
CA ASP A 318 12.78 -6.21 -16.83
C ASP A 318 14.31 -6.16 -16.64
N VAL A 319 15.06 -6.30 -17.73
CA VAL A 319 16.53 -6.19 -17.69
C VAL A 319 16.92 -4.73 -17.43
N GLY A 320 17.51 -4.48 -16.27
CA GLY A 320 18.00 -3.17 -15.88
C GLY A 320 19.13 -2.66 -16.78
N LEU A 321 19.08 -1.38 -17.17
CA LEU A 321 20.08 -0.76 -18.05
C LEU A 321 21.45 -0.61 -17.37
N GLY A 322 21.48 -0.54 -16.04
CA GLY A 322 22.69 -0.55 -15.22
C GLY A 322 23.08 -1.94 -14.71
N GLY A 323 22.42 -3.00 -15.17
CA GLY A 323 22.52 -4.36 -14.65
C GLY A 323 21.37 -4.73 -13.70
N PRO A 324 21.40 -5.94 -13.11
CA PRO A 324 20.34 -6.43 -12.23
C PRO A 324 20.06 -5.50 -11.04
N GLY A 325 18.78 -5.33 -10.69
CA GLY A 325 18.37 -4.43 -9.60
C GLY A 325 18.44 -2.94 -9.96
N THR A 326 18.35 -2.61 -11.25
CA THR A 326 18.23 -1.23 -11.74
C THR A 326 17.05 -1.12 -12.72
N ALA A 327 16.61 0.11 -13.02
CA ALA A 327 15.52 0.31 -13.97
C ALA A 327 15.87 -0.18 -15.38
N GLY A 328 14.94 -0.90 -16.02
CA GLY A 328 14.98 -1.22 -17.44
C GLY A 328 14.55 -0.05 -18.32
N ASN A 329 14.13 -0.33 -19.56
CA ASN A 329 13.76 0.69 -20.54
C ASN A 329 12.24 0.94 -20.67
N ARG A 330 11.43 0.41 -19.74
CA ARG A 330 9.96 0.47 -19.82
C ARG A 330 9.45 1.92 -19.71
N THR A 331 8.46 2.22 -20.54
CA THR A 331 7.80 3.54 -20.63
C THR A 331 6.32 3.51 -20.30
N GLN A 332 5.72 2.32 -20.14
CA GLN A 332 4.29 2.13 -19.94
C GLN A 332 4.05 1.23 -18.74
N PHE A 333 3.25 1.73 -17.81
CA PHE A 333 2.94 1.07 -16.55
C PHE A 333 1.41 1.02 -16.37
N PRO A 334 0.76 -0.08 -16.79
CA PRO A 334 -0.67 -0.27 -16.67
C PRO A 334 -1.11 -0.46 -15.23
N PHE A 335 -2.28 0.09 -14.91
CA PHE A 335 -3.05 -0.11 -13.70
C PHE A 335 -4.34 -0.82 -14.10
N TYR A 336 -4.54 -2.03 -13.58
CA TYR A 336 -5.65 -2.90 -13.98
C TYR A 336 -6.83 -2.71 -13.03
N ASP A 337 -7.95 -2.24 -13.56
CA ASP A 337 -9.18 -2.02 -12.81
C ASP A 337 -9.85 -3.37 -12.49
N ILE A 338 -10.05 -3.60 -11.20
CA ILE A 338 -10.69 -4.78 -10.62
C ILE A 338 -11.98 -4.44 -9.87
N SER A 339 -12.52 -3.24 -10.05
CA SER A 339 -13.65 -2.73 -9.25
C SER A 339 -14.87 -3.62 -9.30
N ASP A 340 -15.26 -4.08 -10.50
CA ASP A 340 -16.47 -4.88 -10.67
C ASP A 340 -16.32 -6.26 -10.03
N GLN A 341 -15.14 -6.85 -10.14
CA GLN A 341 -14.81 -8.13 -9.54
C GLN A 341 -14.82 -8.03 -8.01
N VAL A 342 -14.25 -6.97 -7.43
CA VAL A 342 -14.32 -6.75 -5.98
C VAL A 342 -15.77 -6.47 -5.54
N ASP A 343 -16.51 -5.64 -6.27
CA ASP A 343 -17.92 -5.32 -5.99
C ASP A 343 -18.82 -6.57 -6.05
N GLU A 344 -18.53 -7.51 -6.95
CA GLU A 344 -19.22 -8.79 -7.04
C GLU A 344 -18.96 -9.67 -5.80
N LEU A 345 -17.70 -9.76 -5.34
CA LEU A 345 -17.31 -10.56 -4.18
C LEU A 345 -17.92 -10.06 -2.86
N VAL A 346 -18.05 -8.73 -2.69
CA VAL A 346 -18.57 -8.11 -1.45
C VAL A 346 -20.05 -7.74 -1.53
N GLY A 347 -20.69 -7.92 -2.69
CA GLY A 347 -22.11 -7.66 -2.91
C GLY A 347 -22.58 -6.27 -2.48
N ASP A 348 -23.66 -6.22 -1.70
CA ASP A 348 -24.31 -4.96 -1.28
C ASP A 348 -23.46 -4.06 -0.37
N CYS A 349 -22.32 -4.55 0.13
CA CYS A 349 -21.36 -3.68 0.83
C CYS A 349 -20.64 -2.70 -0.11
N GLY A 350 -20.61 -2.98 -1.42
CA GLY A 350 -19.98 -2.12 -2.44
C GLY A 350 -20.90 -1.13 -3.15
N LYS A 351 -22.20 -1.41 -3.15
CA LYS A 351 -23.20 -0.53 -3.75
C LYS A 351 -23.60 0.52 -2.72
N GLY A 352 -22.93 1.67 -2.75
CA GLY A 352 -23.44 2.86 -2.05
C GLY A 352 -24.92 3.01 -2.40
N LYS A 353 -25.81 2.80 -1.42
CA LYS A 353 -27.26 2.77 -1.65
C LYS A 353 -27.66 4.02 -2.44
N THR A 354 -27.95 3.86 -3.72
CA THR A 354 -28.75 4.83 -4.44
C THR A 354 -30.13 4.77 -3.82
N GLU A 355 -30.64 5.93 -3.44
CA GLU A 355 -31.82 6.12 -2.58
C GLU A 355 -33.16 5.72 -3.25
N ASN A 356 -33.14 4.82 -4.24
CA ASN A 356 -34.31 4.46 -5.06
C ASN A 356 -34.79 3.01 -4.92
N GLN A 357 -34.23 2.20 -4.02
CA GLN A 357 -34.79 0.87 -3.70
C GLN A 357 -35.34 0.81 -2.27
N ARG A 358 -36.37 1.63 -2.02
CA ARG A 358 -37.37 1.37 -0.98
C ARG A 358 -38.76 1.38 -1.64
N ARG A 359 -39.08 0.33 -2.37
CA ARG A 359 -40.46 -0.12 -2.63
C ARG A 359 -40.43 -1.47 -3.33
N SER A 360 -41.32 -2.36 -2.86
CA SER A 360 -41.47 -3.77 -3.23
C SER A 360 -40.40 -4.67 -2.60
N VAL A 361 -40.68 -5.76 -1.87
CA VAL A 361 -41.89 -6.57 -1.73
C VAL A 361 -41.94 -7.12 -0.29
N ALA A 362 -43.13 -7.04 0.30
CA ALA A 362 -43.51 -7.83 1.45
C ALA A 362 -43.91 -9.24 0.99
N GLY A 363 -43.48 -10.27 1.70
CA GLY A 363 -44.13 -11.59 1.66
C GLY A 363 -43.24 -12.76 1.27
N GLU A 364 -43.25 -13.74 2.17
CA GLU A 364 -43.06 -15.18 1.97
C GLU A 364 -41.68 -15.79 2.28
N VAL A 365 -41.67 -16.50 3.41
CA VAL A 365 -40.79 -17.60 3.81
C VAL A 365 -41.54 -18.88 3.43
N PRO A 366 -40.93 -19.84 2.70
CA PRO A 366 -40.40 -21.06 3.34
C PRO A 366 -39.22 -21.66 2.52
N ALA A 367 -38.50 -22.73 2.86
CA ALA A 367 -38.28 -23.57 4.03
C ALA A 367 -36.90 -24.23 3.79
N ALA A 368 -36.25 -24.65 4.88
CA ALA A 368 -35.02 -25.44 4.86
C ALA A 368 -35.27 -26.83 4.25
N ASP A 369 -34.37 -27.29 3.39
CA ASP A 369 -34.17 -28.71 3.10
C ASP A 369 -32.69 -29.08 3.21
N TRP A 370 -32.45 -30.05 4.09
CA TRP A 370 -31.18 -30.69 4.35
C TRP A 370 -30.93 -31.78 3.31
N TYR A 371 -29.73 -31.83 2.73
CA TYR A 371 -29.22 -33.05 2.12
C TYR A 371 -27.74 -33.29 2.48
N TYR A 372 -27.53 -34.43 3.13
CA TYR A 372 -26.24 -35.07 3.39
C TYR A 372 -26.04 -36.14 2.30
N LYS A 373 -24.92 -36.15 1.57
CA LYS A 373 -24.32 -37.41 1.09
C LYS A 373 -22.85 -37.30 0.68
N HIS A 374 -22.19 -38.44 0.93
CA HIS A 374 -20.78 -38.78 1.03
C HIS A 374 -19.84 -38.53 -0.16
N GLU A 375 -18.59 -38.25 0.25
CA GLU A 375 -17.29 -38.79 -0.19
C GLU A 375 -17.04 -39.05 -1.69
N ARG A 376 -15.98 -38.42 -2.18
CA ARG A 376 -14.95 -39.14 -2.94
C ARG A 376 -13.56 -38.56 -2.71
N ARG A 377 -12.65 -39.45 -2.37
CA ARG A 377 -11.21 -39.29 -2.23
C ARG A 377 -10.59 -39.36 -3.63
N SER A 378 -9.73 -38.42 -4.00
CA SER A 378 -8.72 -38.64 -5.04
C SER A 378 -7.58 -37.63 -4.89
N GLU A 379 -6.43 -38.22 -4.60
CA GLU A 379 -5.09 -37.95 -5.15
C GLU A 379 -4.51 -36.53 -5.10
N VAL A 380 -3.35 -36.51 -4.46
CA VAL A 380 -2.43 -35.39 -4.25
C VAL A 380 -1.77 -35.05 -5.59
N GLU A 381 -1.99 -33.84 -6.08
CA GLU A 381 -1.10 -33.21 -7.06
C GLU A 381 -0.21 -32.21 -6.32
N GLU A 382 1.10 -32.43 -6.42
CA GLU A 382 2.12 -31.54 -5.89
C GLU A 382 2.12 -30.22 -6.67
N THR A 383 1.87 -29.11 -5.97
CA THR A 383 2.06 -27.76 -6.50
C THR A 383 3.55 -27.46 -6.68
N PRO A 384 3.99 -26.88 -7.81
CA PRO A 384 5.38 -26.50 -8.01
C PRO A 384 5.75 -25.32 -7.11
N THR A 385 6.74 -25.50 -6.24
CA THR A 385 7.41 -24.42 -5.53
C THR A 385 8.39 -23.71 -6.47
N ALA A 386 8.27 -22.39 -6.59
CA ALA A 386 9.25 -21.57 -7.28
C ALA A 386 10.46 -21.37 -6.36
N ASP A 387 11.47 -22.23 -6.49
CA ASP A 387 12.72 -22.10 -5.76
C ASP A 387 13.72 -21.25 -6.55
N TRP A 388 14.17 -20.17 -5.95
CA TRP A 388 15.28 -19.35 -6.45
C TRP A 388 16.59 -19.92 -5.90
N TYR A 389 17.50 -20.37 -6.78
CA TYR A 389 18.79 -20.91 -6.38
C TYR A 389 19.96 -19.98 -6.74
N TYR A 390 20.83 -19.74 -5.76
CA TYR A 390 22.14 -19.13 -5.93
C TYR A 390 23.16 -20.19 -6.35
N LYS A 391 23.88 -19.98 -7.46
CA LYS A 391 25.00 -20.83 -7.87
C LYS A 391 26.28 -20.00 -7.91
N GLY A 392 27.01 -19.99 -6.79
CA GLY A 392 28.37 -19.45 -6.75
C GLY A 392 29.33 -20.36 -7.51
N HIS A 393 29.93 -19.85 -8.58
CA HIS A 393 31.08 -20.50 -9.21
C HIS A 393 32.37 -20.00 -8.56
N GLN A 394 33.03 -20.86 -7.78
CA GLN A 394 34.45 -20.65 -7.46
C GLN A 394 35.30 -21.08 -8.66
N ARG A 395 35.95 -20.12 -9.32
CA ARG A 395 37.24 -20.39 -9.98
C ARG A 395 38.34 -19.86 -9.07
N ARG A 396 39.23 -20.76 -8.66
CA ARG A 396 40.60 -20.40 -8.27
C ARG A 396 41.30 -19.97 -9.55
N ASP A 397 41.81 -18.75 -9.57
CA ASP A 397 43.04 -18.41 -10.28
C ASP A 397 43.77 -17.32 -9.49
N GLU A 398 45.07 -17.53 -9.35
CA GLU A 398 46.02 -16.68 -8.64
C GLU A 398 46.36 -15.45 -9.47
N GLY A 399 46.32 -14.27 -8.85
CA GLY A 399 47.05 -13.08 -9.32
C GLY A 399 46.23 -12.01 -10.04
N ALA A 400 46.37 -10.79 -9.51
CA ALA A 400 46.01 -9.47 -10.06
C ALA A 400 44.57 -8.94 -9.85
N GLU A 401 44.54 -7.83 -9.10
CA GLU A 401 43.52 -6.76 -8.97
C GLU A 401 42.05 -7.11 -9.27
N GLU A 402 41.24 -7.21 -8.22
CA GLU A 402 39.80 -7.51 -8.30
C GLU A 402 38.97 -6.32 -8.82
N PRO A 403 38.11 -6.52 -9.83
CA PRO A 403 36.92 -5.72 -10.04
C PRO A 403 35.77 -6.22 -9.15
N VAL A 404 34.94 -5.29 -8.66
CA VAL A 404 33.72 -5.58 -7.91
C VAL A 404 32.83 -6.56 -8.67
N GLN A 405 32.57 -7.73 -8.08
CA GLN A 405 31.68 -8.75 -8.63
C GLN A 405 30.22 -8.26 -8.63
N THR A 406 29.61 -8.18 -9.81
CA THR A 406 28.16 -8.01 -9.98
C THR A 406 27.49 -9.37 -10.11
N ALA A 407 26.52 -9.64 -9.25
CA ALA A 407 25.70 -10.86 -9.30
C ALA A 407 24.67 -10.78 -10.44
N GLY A 408 24.59 -11.83 -11.26
CA GLY A 408 23.59 -12.00 -12.32
C GLY A 408 22.56 -13.07 -11.96
N TRP A 409 21.32 -12.87 -12.36
CA TRP A 409 20.22 -13.84 -12.20
C TRP A 409 19.98 -14.61 -13.51
N TYR A 410 19.59 -15.88 -13.39
CA TYR A 410 19.11 -16.69 -14.52
C TYR A 410 17.83 -17.43 -14.13
N TYR A 411 16.87 -17.43 -15.04
CA TYR A 411 15.65 -18.25 -15.00
C TYR A 411 15.87 -19.52 -15.82
N LYS A 412 15.59 -20.70 -15.25
CA LYS A 412 15.55 -21.97 -16.00
C LYS A 412 14.11 -22.45 -16.07
N SER A 413 13.48 -22.31 -17.23
CA SER A 413 12.18 -22.95 -17.49
C SER A 413 12.37 -24.47 -17.56
N GLY A 414 11.74 -25.21 -16.65
CA GLY A 414 11.54 -26.65 -16.82
C GLY A 414 10.55 -26.87 -17.95
N GLY A 415 11.02 -27.41 -19.07
CA GLY A 415 10.17 -27.99 -20.10
C GLY A 415 9.81 -29.43 -19.72
N TYR A 416 8.59 -29.82 -20.11
CA TYR A 416 7.98 -31.15 -19.96
C TYR A 416 8.89 -32.32 -20.31
#